data_AF-A0AAF0ZKY1-F1
#
_entry.id   AF-A0AAF0ZKY1-F1
#
_cell.length_a   1.000
_cell.length_b   1.000
_cell.length_c   1.000
_cell.angle_alpha   90.00
_cell.angle_beta   90.00
_cell.angle_gamma   90.00
#
_symmetry.space_group_name_H-M   'P 1'
#
loop_
_entity.id
_entity.type
_entity.pdbx_description
1 polymer ?
#
loop_
_entity_poly.entity_id
_entity_poly.type
_entity_poly.pdbx_seq_one_letter_code
_entity_poly.pdbx_strand_id
1 'polypeptide(L)'
;MNLINIRLWNQAAIAKTCWDLFQKTDKLWIRWIHSFYIKIQHFFTAPVPKQASWMVKKIFNARLILEQTQKQNDLTTIGSLYLSLLGNRPRVPWKGLMFTNSARPKAIVTMWLQIQNKLPTSDRLASWGMDINQQCTLCQHDFETRDHLFVCCEFTRAIWRKLLTWIKWSEYTTDSWDTHTAQFFKLMYTEYSHAVWIERNRRVFEGKSRSFEYIAIRRSLYV
;
A
#
# COMPACT_ATOMS: atom_id res chain seq x y z
N MET A 1 6.32 6.32 7.66
CA MET A 1 4.88 6.60 7.67
C MET A 1 4.33 6.22 6.31
N ASN A 2 3.53 5.15 6.19
CA ASN A 2 3.00 4.75 4.88
C ASN A 2 1.81 5.64 4.53
N LEU A 3 1.94 6.42 3.46
CA LEU A 3 0.87 7.26 2.94
C LEU A 3 -0.11 6.35 2.18
N ILE A 4 -1.26 6.10 2.79
CA ILE A 4 -2.29 5.17 2.28
C ILE A 4 -3.32 5.93 1.45
N ASN A 5 -3.66 7.16 1.86
CA ASN A 5 -4.67 7.98 1.20
C ASN A 5 -4.13 9.39 0.94
N ILE A 6 -3.76 9.66 -0.32
CA ILE A 6 -3.23 10.97 -0.72
C ILE A 6 -4.24 12.10 -0.56
N ARG A 7 -5.54 11.83 -0.70
CA ARG A 7 -6.58 12.86 -0.53
C ARG A 7 -6.64 13.31 0.92
N LEU A 8 -6.62 12.36 1.87
CA LEU A 8 -6.57 12.67 3.29
C LEU A 8 -5.26 13.36 3.68
N TRP A 9 -4.13 12.98 3.08
CA TRP A 9 -2.86 13.66 3.32
C TRP A 9 -2.90 15.12 2.86
N ASN A 10 -3.45 15.38 1.68
CA ASN A 10 -3.62 16.74 1.17
C ASN A 10 -4.56 17.55 2.08
N GLN A 11 -5.66 16.95 2.56
CA GLN A 11 -6.55 17.58 3.53
C GLN A 11 -5.82 17.90 4.84
N ALA A 12 -5.01 16.98 5.37
CA ALA A 12 -4.21 17.19 6.56
C ALA A 12 -3.19 18.33 6.39
N ALA A 13 -2.55 18.42 5.21
CA ALA A 13 -1.61 19.49 4.91
C ALA A 13 -2.30 20.86 4.89
N ILE A 14 -3.46 20.97 4.23
CA ILE A 14 -4.25 22.21 4.21
C ILE A 14 -4.75 22.56 5.61
N ALA A 15 -5.23 21.58 6.38
CA ALA A 15 -5.65 21.77 7.76
C ALA A 15 -4.49 22.28 8.63
N LYS A 16 -3.27 21.77 8.42
CA LYS A 16 -2.08 22.28 9.13
C LYS A 16 -1.77 23.73 8.78
N THR A 17 -1.89 24.10 7.51
CA THR A 17 -1.74 25.51 7.07
C THR A 17 -2.81 26.40 7.70
N CYS A 18 -4.04 25.91 7.80
CA CYS A 18 -5.13 26.58 8.50
C CYS A 18 -4.86 26.71 10.01
N TRP A 19 -4.28 25.70 10.63
CA TRP A 19 -3.89 25.72 12.05
C TRP A 19 -2.77 26.74 12.31
N ASP A 20 -1.77 26.81 11.43
CA ASP A 20 -0.70 27.82 11.51
C ASP A 20 -1.24 29.24 11.39
N LEU A 21 -2.26 29.42 10.53
CA LEU A 21 -2.96 30.67 10.37
C LEU A 21 -3.77 31.03 11.63
N PHE A 22 -4.45 30.06 12.25
CA PHE A 22 -5.14 30.25 13.52
C PHE A 22 -4.18 30.63 14.66
N GLN A 23 -3.08 29.90 14.80
CA GLN A 23 -2.07 30.09 15.85
C GLN A 23 -1.18 31.33 15.63
N LYS A 24 -1.42 32.11 14.57
CA LYS A 24 -0.63 33.30 14.22
C LYS A 24 0.87 33.02 14.19
N THR A 25 1.27 31.87 13.64
CA THR A 25 2.70 31.53 13.55
C THR A 25 3.45 32.63 12.80
N ASP A 26 4.63 33.00 13.28
CA ASP A 26 5.36 34.17 12.78
C ASP A 26 5.95 33.91 11.39
N LYS A 27 5.10 34.04 10.38
CA LYS A 27 5.41 33.92 8.96
C LYS A 27 4.81 35.11 8.23
N LEU A 28 5.56 35.68 7.29
CA LEU A 28 5.17 36.89 6.58
C LEU A 28 3.79 36.78 5.90
N TRP A 29 3.53 35.66 5.21
CA TRP A 29 2.25 35.44 4.53
C TRP A 29 1.06 35.30 5.50
N ILE A 30 1.30 34.82 6.72
CA ILE A 30 0.27 34.72 7.78
C ILE A 30 -0.06 36.10 8.30
N ARG A 31 0.96 36.92 8.60
CA ARG A 31 0.78 38.32 9.00
C ARG A 31 0.03 39.12 7.93
N TRP A 32 0.36 38.89 6.67
CA TRP A 32 -0.33 39.51 5.53
C TRP A 32 -1.80 39.10 5.45
N ILE A 33 -2.14 37.80 5.57
CA ILE A 33 -3.54 37.33 5.59
C ILE A 33 -4.30 37.92 6.78
N HIS A 34 -3.68 37.97 7.97
CA HIS A 34 -4.29 38.59 9.15
C HIS A 34 -4.56 40.07 8.93
N SER A 35 -3.61 40.82 8.37
CA SER A 35 -3.78 42.26 8.11
C SER A 35 -4.83 42.56 7.03
N PHE A 36 -4.82 41.80 5.93
CA PHE A 36 -5.63 42.12 4.74
C PHE A 36 -7.05 41.52 4.80
N TYR A 37 -7.17 40.25 5.23
CA TYR A 37 -8.44 39.51 5.17
C TYR A 37 -9.16 39.38 6.51
N ILE A 38 -8.45 39.05 7.59
CA ILE A 38 -9.07 38.78 8.91
C ILE A 38 -9.26 40.08 9.70
N LYS A 39 -8.31 41.01 9.58
CA LYS A 39 -8.26 42.29 10.29
C LYS A 39 -8.37 42.09 11.81
N ILE A 40 -9.43 42.59 12.43
CA ILE A 40 -9.68 42.54 13.88
C ILE A 40 -10.58 41.33 14.24
N GLN A 41 -11.08 40.59 13.25
CA GLN A 41 -12.02 39.49 13.50
C GLN A 41 -11.33 38.25 14.08
N HIS A 42 -12.07 37.46 14.85
CA HIS A 42 -11.60 36.15 15.27
C HIS A 42 -11.54 35.20 14.06
N PHE A 43 -10.49 34.38 13.97
CA PHE A 43 -10.27 33.53 12.80
C PHE A 43 -11.50 32.69 12.48
N PHE A 44 -12.04 31.91 13.42
CA PHE A 44 -13.17 31.01 13.15
C PHE A 44 -14.46 31.70 12.73
N THR A 45 -14.68 32.96 13.13
CA THR A 45 -15.90 33.72 12.80
C THR A 45 -15.74 34.60 11.56
N ALA A 46 -14.51 34.84 11.10
CA ALA A 46 -14.24 35.67 9.93
C ALA A 46 -14.80 35.01 8.64
N PRO A 47 -15.56 35.74 7.81
CA PRO A 47 -16.13 35.20 6.58
C PRO A 47 -15.02 34.88 5.58
N VAL A 48 -15.26 33.88 4.72
CA VAL A 48 -14.32 33.53 3.66
C VAL A 48 -14.26 34.68 2.64
N PRO A 49 -13.10 35.31 2.39
CA PRO A 49 -13.05 36.50 1.55
C PRO A 49 -13.38 36.16 0.08
N LYS A 50 -14.37 36.85 -0.50
CA LYS A 50 -14.81 36.61 -1.89
C LYS A 50 -13.73 36.93 -2.92
N GLN A 51 -12.94 37.98 -2.68
CA GLN A 51 -11.83 38.39 -3.55
C GLN A 51 -10.53 37.60 -3.36
N ALA A 52 -10.47 36.70 -2.36
CA ALA A 52 -9.27 35.90 -2.16
C ALA A 52 -9.09 34.84 -3.25
N SER A 53 -7.83 34.43 -3.45
CA SER A 53 -7.48 33.34 -4.35
C SER A 53 -8.14 32.02 -3.89
N TRP A 54 -8.32 31.09 -4.84
CA TRP A 54 -8.91 29.78 -4.56
C TRP A 54 -8.18 29.04 -3.43
N MET A 55 -6.85 29.14 -3.38
CA MET A 55 -6.02 28.52 -2.34
C MET A 55 -6.32 29.08 -0.95
N VAL A 56 -6.39 30.41 -0.81
CA VAL A 56 -6.72 31.06 0.47
C VAL A 56 -8.12 30.68 0.93
N LYS A 57 -9.09 30.64 0.01
CA LYS A 57 -10.45 30.16 0.32
C LYS A 57 -10.45 28.70 0.80
N LYS A 58 -9.64 27.83 0.19
CA LYS A 58 -9.49 26.43 0.64
C LYS A 58 -8.87 26.33 2.03
N ILE A 59 -7.87 27.15 2.34
CA ILE A 59 -7.27 27.20 3.69
C ILE A 59 -8.32 27.63 4.72
N PHE A 60 -9.11 28.68 4.44
CA PHE A 60 -10.18 29.13 5.35
C PHE A 60 -11.24 28.04 5.57
N ASN A 61 -11.67 27.36 4.51
CA ASN A 61 -12.65 26.28 4.62
C ASN A 61 -12.14 25.05 5.39
N ALA A 62 -10.83 24.89 5.57
CA ALA A 62 -10.25 23.80 6.35
C ALA A 62 -10.45 23.97 7.87
N ARG A 63 -11.03 25.08 8.34
CA ARG A 63 -11.47 25.26 9.73
C ARG A 63 -12.42 24.16 10.20
N LEU A 64 -13.32 23.70 9.32
CA LEU A 64 -14.25 22.61 9.62
C LEU A 64 -13.51 21.30 9.96
N ILE A 65 -12.38 21.06 9.30
CA ILE A 65 -11.53 19.91 9.58
C ILE A 65 -10.88 20.06 10.96
N LEU A 66 -10.43 21.27 11.29
CA LEU A 66 -9.86 21.56 12.61
C LEU A 66 -10.89 21.39 13.72
N GLU A 67 -12.11 21.92 13.57
CA GLU A 67 -13.19 21.75 14.56
C GLU A 67 -13.51 20.28 14.84
N GLN A 68 -13.44 19.42 13.82
CA GLN A 68 -13.63 17.97 13.97
C GLN A 68 -12.45 17.27 14.66
N THR A 69 -11.22 17.76 14.47
CA THR A 69 -9.98 17.11 14.93
C THR A 69 -9.43 17.67 16.24
N GLN A 70 -9.83 18.87 16.66
CA GLN A 70 -9.35 19.58 17.86
C GLN A 70 -9.66 18.87 19.18
N LYS A 71 -10.53 17.85 19.16
CA LYS A 71 -10.78 16.96 20.30
C LYS A 71 -9.62 15.98 20.58
N GLN A 72 -8.64 15.86 19.68
CA GLN A 72 -7.45 15.03 19.84
C GLN A 72 -6.20 15.92 19.97
N ASN A 73 -5.52 15.81 21.12
CA ASN A 73 -4.58 16.77 21.69
C ASN A 73 -3.26 17.05 20.95
N ASP A 74 -3.11 16.72 19.66
CA ASP A 74 -1.83 16.99 18.97
C ASP A 74 -1.98 17.28 17.47
N LEU A 75 -2.41 18.50 17.12
CA LEU A 75 -2.52 18.98 15.73
C LEU A 75 -1.23 19.66 15.22
N THR A 76 -0.09 19.37 15.85
CA THR A 76 1.19 20.07 15.61
C THR A 76 1.86 19.66 14.30
N THR A 77 1.51 18.52 13.71
CA THR A 77 2.14 18.03 12.47
C THR A 77 1.09 17.62 11.43
N ILE A 78 1.48 17.66 10.15
CA ILE A 78 0.65 17.10 9.07
C ILE A 78 0.39 15.61 9.33
N GLY A 79 1.38 14.91 9.88
CA GLY A 79 1.28 13.49 10.20
C GLY A 79 0.21 13.18 11.24
N SER A 80 0.15 13.93 12.33
CA SER A 80 -0.86 13.71 13.38
C SER A 80 -2.27 14.07 12.89
N LEU A 81 -2.42 15.16 12.15
CA LEU A 81 -3.66 15.52 11.47
C LEU A 81 -4.11 14.43 10.49
N TYR A 82 -3.19 13.91 9.67
CA TYR A 82 -3.46 12.83 8.75
C TYR A 82 -3.92 11.56 9.47
N LEU A 83 -3.27 11.20 10.58
CA LEU A 83 -3.66 10.04 11.39
C LEU A 83 -5.01 10.23 12.07
N SER A 84 -5.35 11.43 12.51
CA SER A 84 -6.67 11.77 13.06
C SER A 84 -7.76 11.63 12.00
N LEU A 85 -7.53 12.19 10.80
CA LEU A 85 -8.44 12.09 9.65
C LEU A 85 -8.61 10.65 9.15
N LEU A 86 -7.58 9.81 9.30
CA LEU A 86 -7.65 8.40 8.91
C LEU A 86 -8.59 7.59 9.83
N GLY A 87 -8.84 8.06 11.05
CA GLY A 87 -9.76 7.43 11.99
C GLY A 87 -9.31 6.06 12.48
N ASN A 88 -10.24 5.09 12.50
CA ASN A 88 -9.94 3.73 12.94
C ASN A 88 -9.00 3.04 11.95
N ARG A 89 -7.90 2.49 12.47
CA ARG A 89 -6.84 1.85 11.70
C ARG A 89 -6.97 0.34 11.90
N PRO A 90 -7.78 -0.38 11.10
CA PRO A 90 -7.87 -1.82 11.24
C PRO A 90 -6.48 -2.42 11.03
N ARG A 91 -6.08 -3.32 11.94
CA ARG A 91 -4.84 -4.06 11.77
C ARG A 91 -4.98 -4.90 10.52
N VAL A 92 -4.14 -4.61 9.53
CA VAL A 92 -4.13 -5.38 8.29
C VAL A 92 -3.49 -6.76 8.55
N PRO A 93 -4.13 -7.87 8.12
CA PRO A 93 -3.65 -9.22 8.42
C PRO A 93 -2.28 -9.51 7.80
N TRP A 94 -2.00 -8.88 6.66
CA TRP A 94 -0.73 -9.03 5.94
C TRP A 94 0.45 -8.26 6.54
N LYS A 95 0.25 -7.48 7.62
CA LYS A 95 1.35 -6.74 8.28
C LYS A 95 2.48 -7.69 8.69
N GLY A 96 2.14 -8.85 9.26
CA GLY A 96 3.11 -9.84 9.68
C GLY A 96 3.98 -10.33 8.53
N LEU A 97 3.42 -10.46 7.33
CA LEU A 97 4.10 -10.99 6.15
C LEU A 97 5.05 -9.98 5.49
N MET A 98 4.66 -8.70 5.50
CA MET A 98 5.40 -7.61 4.84
C MET A 98 6.56 -7.05 5.67
N PHE A 99 6.36 -6.88 6.98
CA PHE A 99 7.35 -6.23 7.84
C PHE A 99 8.33 -7.25 8.42
N THR A 100 9.57 -6.79 8.62
CA THR A 100 10.72 -7.60 9.06
C THR A 100 11.03 -8.80 8.16
N ASN A 101 10.64 -8.73 6.89
CA ASN A 101 10.87 -9.78 5.91
C ASN A 101 12.28 -9.67 5.30
N SER A 102 13.07 -10.73 5.38
CA SER A 102 14.44 -10.79 4.87
C SER A 102 14.56 -11.10 3.37
N ALA A 103 13.43 -11.17 2.64
CA ALA A 103 13.44 -11.39 1.20
C ALA A 103 14.09 -10.24 0.42
N ARG A 104 14.43 -10.52 -0.84
CA ARG A 104 15.07 -9.50 -1.69
C ARG A 104 14.11 -8.33 -1.92
N PRO A 105 14.60 -7.07 -1.98
CA PRO A 105 13.73 -5.90 -2.15
C PRO A 105 12.75 -6.00 -3.32
N LYS A 106 13.20 -6.54 -4.48
CA LYS A 106 12.33 -6.77 -5.65
C LYS A 106 11.18 -7.75 -5.36
N ALA A 107 11.44 -8.78 -4.56
CA ALA A 107 10.43 -9.77 -4.18
C ALA A 107 9.42 -9.17 -3.20
N ILE A 108 9.90 -8.41 -2.21
CA ILE A 108 9.04 -7.67 -1.26
C ILE A 108 8.09 -6.71 -2.00
N VAL A 109 8.60 -5.95 -2.98
CA VAL A 109 7.77 -5.04 -3.79
C VAL A 109 6.72 -5.81 -4.59
N THR A 110 7.08 -6.96 -5.16
CA THR A 110 6.14 -7.80 -5.92
C THR A 110 5.02 -8.32 -5.03
N MET A 111 5.36 -8.85 -3.84
CA MET A 111 4.37 -9.31 -2.86
C MET A 111 3.50 -8.16 -2.35
N TRP A 112 4.08 -6.97 -2.13
CA TRP A 112 3.30 -5.79 -1.76
C TRP A 112 2.24 -5.45 -2.81
N LEU A 113 2.62 -5.44 -4.09
CA LEU A 113 1.69 -5.21 -5.20
C LEU A 113 0.63 -6.31 -5.27
N GLN A 114 0.99 -7.57 -5.07
CA GLN A 114 0.07 -8.70 -5.00
C GLN A 114 -0.98 -8.50 -3.91
N ILE A 115 -0.55 -8.22 -2.67
CA ILE A 115 -1.44 -8.01 -1.51
C ILE A 115 -2.42 -6.86 -1.76
N GLN A 116 -1.95 -5.80 -2.42
CA GLN A 116 -2.77 -4.64 -2.78
C GLN A 116 -3.64 -4.87 -4.02
N ASN A 117 -3.60 -6.08 -4.61
CA ASN A 117 -4.23 -6.43 -5.88
C ASN A 117 -3.83 -5.51 -7.04
N LYS A 118 -2.60 -4.99 -7.05
CA LYS A 118 -2.09 -3.99 -8.01
C LYS A 118 -1.20 -4.57 -9.12
N LEU A 119 -1.04 -5.89 -9.16
CA LEU A 119 -0.34 -6.53 -10.27
C LEU A 119 -1.19 -6.46 -11.55
N PRO A 120 -0.59 -6.26 -12.75
CA PRO A 120 -1.30 -6.23 -14.03
C PRO A 120 -1.66 -7.66 -14.50
N THR A 121 -2.55 -8.32 -13.76
CA THR A 121 -3.19 -9.58 -14.15
C THR A 121 -4.23 -9.35 -15.24
N SER A 122 -4.56 -10.39 -16.00
CA SER A 122 -5.45 -10.26 -17.16
C SER A 122 -6.84 -9.71 -16.81
N ASP A 123 -7.43 -10.11 -15.67
CA ASP A 123 -8.71 -9.60 -15.18
C ASP A 123 -8.68 -8.08 -14.95
N ARG A 124 -7.58 -7.58 -14.38
CA ARG A 124 -7.38 -6.15 -14.11
C ARG A 124 -7.15 -5.36 -15.39
N LEU A 125 -6.38 -5.92 -16.32
CA LEU A 125 -6.14 -5.34 -17.63
C LEU A 125 -7.44 -5.25 -18.45
N ALA A 126 -8.27 -6.31 -18.42
CA ALA A 126 -9.59 -6.32 -19.03
C ALA A 126 -10.53 -5.27 -18.39
N SER A 127 -10.47 -5.07 -17.07
CA SER A 127 -11.24 -4.03 -16.37
C SER A 127 -10.90 -2.60 -16.82
N TRP A 128 -9.76 -2.39 -17.48
CA TRP A 128 -9.36 -1.12 -18.08
C TRP A 128 -9.80 -0.97 -19.54
N GLY A 129 -10.60 -1.92 -20.05
CA GLY A 129 -11.11 -1.91 -21.42
C GLY A 129 -10.12 -2.42 -22.46
N MET A 130 -9.07 -3.15 -22.05
CA MET A 130 -8.14 -3.76 -23.00
C MET A 130 -8.68 -5.11 -23.48
N ASP A 131 -8.69 -5.29 -24.80
CA ASP A 131 -9.04 -6.55 -25.45
C ASP A 131 -7.84 -7.50 -25.41
N ILE A 132 -7.85 -8.41 -24.44
CA ILE A 132 -6.78 -9.37 -24.19
C ILE A 132 -7.36 -10.75 -23.87
N ASN A 133 -6.59 -11.80 -24.18
CA ASN A 133 -6.91 -13.14 -23.70
C ASN A 133 -6.76 -13.18 -22.16
N GLN A 134 -7.85 -13.54 -21.46
CA GLN A 134 -7.88 -13.62 -20.00
C GLN A 134 -7.48 -15.00 -19.46
N GLN A 135 -7.20 -15.97 -20.33
CA GLN A 135 -6.76 -17.29 -19.93
C GLN A 135 -5.38 -17.23 -19.25
N CYS A 136 -5.24 -17.97 -18.15
CA CYS A 136 -4.00 -18.04 -17.38
C CYS A 136 -2.87 -18.66 -18.18
N THR A 137 -1.81 -17.89 -18.40
CA THR A 137 -0.63 -18.34 -19.18
C THR A 137 0.19 -19.42 -18.47
N LEU A 138 -0.05 -19.67 -17.18
CA LEU A 138 0.64 -20.70 -16.41
C LEU A 138 -0.02 -22.08 -16.56
N CYS A 139 -1.32 -22.20 -16.29
CA CYS A 139 -2.06 -23.46 -16.38
C CYS A 139 -2.78 -23.66 -17.73
N GLN A 140 -3.01 -22.60 -18.49
CA GLN A 140 -3.74 -22.61 -19.76
C GLN A 140 -5.15 -23.21 -19.63
N HIS A 141 -5.81 -23.07 -18.47
CA HIS A 141 -7.14 -23.63 -18.23
C HIS A 141 -8.13 -22.59 -17.72
N ASP A 142 -7.85 -21.98 -16.57
CA ASP A 142 -8.74 -20.99 -15.94
C ASP A 142 -8.38 -19.54 -16.31
N PHE A 143 -9.22 -18.58 -15.91
CA PHE A 143 -8.94 -17.16 -16.05
C PHE A 143 -7.85 -16.67 -15.08
N GLU A 144 -6.97 -15.79 -15.55
CA GLU A 144 -5.91 -15.19 -14.74
C GLU A 144 -6.45 -14.05 -13.87
N THR A 145 -6.74 -14.40 -12.62
CA THR A 145 -6.95 -13.46 -11.51
C THR A 145 -5.77 -13.54 -10.54
N ARG A 146 -5.64 -12.58 -9.60
CA ARG A 146 -4.65 -12.67 -8.51
C ARG A 146 -4.78 -13.98 -7.73
N ASP A 147 -5.99 -14.34 -7.32
CA ASP A 147 -6.22 -15.50 -6.46
C ASP A 147 -6.00 -16.80 -7.23
N HIS A 148 -6.43 -16.86 -8.50
CA HIS A 148 -6.06 -17.98 -9.34
C HIS A 148 -4.54 -18.09 -9.47
N LEU A 149 -3.84 -17.02 -9.87
CA LEU A 149 -2.40 -17.05 -10.14
C LEU A 149 -1.58 -17.54 -8.94
N PHE A 150 -1.87 -17.06 -7.73
CA PHE A 150 -1.04 -17.34 -6.55
C PHE A 150 -1.55 -18.45 -5.63
N VAL A 151 -2.82 -18.83 -5.73
CA VAL A 151 -3.47 -19.78 -4.79
C VAL A 151 -4.05 -21.00 -5.52
N CYS A 152 -4.87 -20.80 -6.56
CA CYS A 152 -5.63 -21.90 -7.15
C CYS A 152 -4.91 -22.60 -8.32
N CYS A 153 -4.09 -21.88 -9.07
CA CYS A 153 -3.44 -22.35 -10.29
C CYS A 153 -2.62 -23.63 -10.05
N GLU A 154 -2.90 -24.67 -10.83
CA GLU A 154 -2.27 -25.98 -10.66
C GLU A 154 -0.75 -25.92 -10.83
N PHE A 155 -0.28 -25.11 -11.79
CA PHE A 155 1.14 -24.89 -12.02
C PHE A 155 1.82 -24.27 -10.79
N THR A 156 1.22 -23.25 -10.18
CA THR A 156 1.83 -22.57 -9.02
C THR A 156 1.69 -23.38 -7.74
N ARG A 157 0.59 -24.14 -7.58
CA ARG A 157 0.43 -25.16 -6.53
C ARG A 157 1.50 -26.25 -6.62
N ALA A 158 1.89 -26.68 -7.82
CA ALA A 158 2.96 -27.67 -8.01
C ALA A 158 4.32 -27.11 -7.53
N ILE A 159 4.63 -25.85 -7.85
CA ILE A 159 5.82 -25.15 -7.32
C ILE A 159 5.77 -25.12 -5.78
N TRP A 160 4.64 -24.67 -5.21
CA TRP A 160 4.49 -24.52 -3.77
C TRP A 160 4.65 -25.85 -3.03
N ARG A 161 4.00 -26.93 -3.50
CA ARG A 161 4.15 -28.28 -2.93
C ARG A 161 5.60 -28.74 -2.94
N LYS A 162 6.32 -28.53 -4.06
CA LYS A 162 7.72 -28.93 -4.18
C LYS A 162 8.62 -28.14 -3.22
N LEU A 163 8.37 -26.85 -3.03
CA LEU A 163 9.08 -26.03 -2.04
C LEU A 163 8.82 -26.53 -0.61
N LEU A 164 7.57 -26.86 -0.27
CA LEU A 164 7.21 -27.43 1.04
C LEU A 164 7.89 -28.78 1.30
N THR A 165 7.99 -29.65 0.29
CA THR A 165 8.72 -30.92 0.40
C THR A 165 10.21 -30.68 0.57
N TRP A 166 10.79 -29.75 -0.18
CA TRP A 166 12.23 -29.45 -0.11
C TRP A 166 12.66 -28.95 1.27
N ILE A 167 11.88 -28.05 1.86
CA ILE A 167 12.15 -27.55 3.22
C ILE A 167 11.77 -28.57 4.30
N LYS A 168 11.25 -29.75 3.94
CA LYS A 168 10.72 -30.74 4.88
C LYS A 168 9.71 -30.13 5.85
N TRP A 169 8.81 -29.29 5.34
CA TRP A 169 7.87 -28.54 6.18
C TRP A 169 7.05 -29.45 7.10
N SER A 170 6.73 -30.67 6.65
CA SER A 170 6.01 -31.68 7.43
C SER A 170 6.76 -32.20 8.66
N GLU A 171 8.08 -32.01 8.73
CA GLU A 171 8.92 -32.39 9.87
C GLU A 171 9.01 -31.27 10.93
N TYR A 172 8.58 -30.03 10.63
CA TYR A 172 8.46 -28.98 11.64
C TYR A 172 7.29 -29.29 12.57
N THR A 173 7.58 -29.62 13.83
CA THR A 173 6.56 -29.93 14.83
C THR A 173 5.82 -28.68 15.27
N THR A 174 4.54 -28.84 15.65
CA THR A 174 3.67 -27.77 16.17
C THR A 174 4.12 -27.18 17.50
N ASP A 175 5.15 -27.75 18.11
CA ASP A 175 5.63 -27.40 19.44
C ASP A 175 6.60 -26.20 19.42
N SER A 176 7.06 -25.78 18.23
CA SER A 176 8.05 -24.71 18.06
C SER A 176 7.62 -23.67 17.01
N TRP A 177 6.46 -23.04 17.18
CA TRP A 177 6.09 -21.81 16.45
C TRP A 177 6.98 -20.63 16.85
N ASP A 178 8.27 -20.75 16.57
CA ASP A 178 9.28 -19.78 16.93
C ASP A 178 9.39 -18.67 15.89
N THR A 179 10.11 -17.62 16.26
CA THR A 179 10.31 -16.46 15.38
C THR A 179 11.03 -16.86 14.10
N HIS A 180 11.92 -17.87 14.15
CA HIS A 180 12.68 -18.31 12.98
C HIS A 180 11.79 -18.96 11.91
N THR A 181 10.90 -19.87 12.32
CA THR A 181 9.95 -20.53 11.42
C THR A 181 9.02 -19.50 10.75
N ALA A 182 8.52 -18.53 11.52
CA ALA A 182 7.72 -17.45 10.99
C ALA A 182 8.50 -16.59 9.98
N GLN A 183 9.74 -16.20 10.28
CA GLN A 183 10.57 -15.39 9.36
C GLN A 183 10.93 -16.14 8.09
N PHE A 184 11.23 -17.43 8.20
CA PHE A 184 11.52 -18.28 7.06
C PHE A 184 10.30 -18.43 6.15
N PHE A 185 9.11 -18.65 6.71
CA PHE A 185 7.87 -18.68 5.93
C PHE A 185 7.63 -17.37 5.17
N LYS A 186 7.84 -16.22 5.81
CA LYS A 186 7.72 -14.90 5.17
C LYS A 186 8.69 -14.75 4.00
N LEU A 187 9.94 -15.13 4.18
CA LEU A 187 10.97 -15.10 3.15
C LEU A 187 10.55 -15.98 1.96
N MET A 188 10.23 -17.24 2.24
CA MET A 188 9.84 -18.25 1.26
C MET A 188 8.64 -17.82 0.44
N TYR A 189 7.56 -17.39 1.09
CA TYR A 189 6.34 -16.97 0.39
C TYR A 189 6.57 -15.74 -0.50
N THR A 190 7.37 -14.77 -0.04
CA THR A 190 7.71 -13.58 -0.83
C THR A 190 8.53 -13.94 -2.07
N GLU A 191 9.52 -14.81 -1.91
CA GLU A 191 10.37 -15.27 -3.02
C GLU A 191 9.60 -16.14 -4.02
N TYR A 192 8.73 -17.01 -3.53
CA TYR A 192 7.78 -17.78 -4.34
C TYR A 192 6.89 -16.87 -5.18
N SER A 193 6.24 -15.89 -4.55
CA SER A 193 5.33 -14.96 -5.22
C SER A 193 6.05 -14.17 -6.31
N HIS A 194 7.28 -13.73 -6.03
CA HIS A 194 8.10 -13.07 -7.03
C HIS A 194 8.49 -14.00 -8.19
N ALA A 195 8.85 -15.25 -7.91
CA ALA A 195 9.23 -16.21 -8.94
C ALA A 195 8.07 -16.55 -9.88
N VAL A 196 6.87 -16.76 -9.33
CA VAL A 196 5.62 -16.95 -10.09
C VAL A 196 5.36 -15.76 -11.01
N TRP A 197 5.46 -14.54 -10.47
CA TRP A 197 5.22 -13.32 -11.23
C TRP A 197 6.21 -13.15 -12.40
N ILE A 198 7.50 -13.43 -12.17
CA ILE A 198 8.52 -13.37 -13.21
C ILE A 198 8.31 -14.44 -14.27
N GLU A 199 7.97 -15.67 -13.89
CA GLU A 199 7.68 -16.74 -14.86
C GLU A 199 6.47 -16.39 -15.73
N ARG A 200 5.38 -15.92 -15.12
CA ARG A 200 4.20 -15.47 -15.87
C ARG A 200 4.57 -14.39 -16.88
N ASN A 201 5.29 -13.35 -16.45
CA ASN A 201 5.69 -12.27 -17.36
C ASN A 201 6.61 -12.77 -18.47
N ARG A 202 7.49 -13.73 -18.17
CA ARG A 202 8.35 -14.35 -19.18
C ARG A 202 7.56 -15.07 -20.26
N ARG A 203 6.50 -15.79 -19.89
CA ARG A 203 5.63 -16.46 -20.87
C ARG A 203 4.86 -15.45 -21.72
N VAL A 204 4.34 -14.39 -21.11
CA VAL A 204 3.60 -13.33 -21.81
C VAL A 204 4.48 -12.55 -22.78
N PHE A 205 5.67 -12.10 -22.36
CA PHE A 205 6.49 -11.17 -23.15
C PHE A 205 7.59 -11.83 -23.97
N GLU A 206 8.13 -12.97 -23.54
CA GLU A 206 9.21 -13.67 -24.26
C GLU A 206 8.74 -14.94 -24.96
N GLY A 207 7.51 -15.42 -24.73
CA GLY A 207 7.03 -16.70 -25.25
C GLY A 207 7.80 -17.92 -24.72
N LYS A 208 8.57 -17.76 -23.63
CA LYS A 208 9.42 -18.80 -23.06
C LYS A 208 8.84 -19.33 -21.75
N SER A 209 8.76 -20.64 -21.62
CA SER A 209 8.30 -21.33 -20.40
C SER A 209 9.41 -22.14 -19.74
N ARG A 210 9.43 -22.16 -18.40
CA ARG A 210 10.20 -23.10 -17.58
C ARG A 210 9.27 -24.08 -16.90
N SER A 211 9.78 -25.29 -16.64
CA SER A 211 9.06 -26.26 -15.82
C SER A 211 8.99 -25.79 -14.36
N PHE A 212 7.97 -26.27 -13.64
CA PHE A 212 7.80 -25.90 -12.24
C PHE A 212 8.95 -26.40 -11.36
N GLU A 213 9.58 -27.52 -11.72
CA GLU A 213 10.74 -28.08 -11.03
C GLU A 213 11.95 -27.16 -11.08
N TYR A 214 12.25 -26.62 -12.27
CA TYR A 214 13.37 -25.71 -12.44
C TYR A 214 13.18 -24.44 -11.61
N ILE A 215 11.95 -23.92 -11.55
CA ILE A 215 11.62 -22.71 -10.79
C ILE A 215 11.78 -22.98 -9.29
N ALA A 216 11.30 -24.12 -8.80
CA ALA A 216 11.44 -24.51 -7.40
C ALA A 216 12.91 -24.67 -6.98
N ILE A 217 13.72 -25.40 -7.76
CA ILE A 217 15.14 -25.68 -7.46
C ILE A 217 16.00 -24.42 -7.51
N ARG A 218 15.78 -23.54 -8.49
CA ARG A 218 16.58 -22.31 -8.58
C ARG A 218 16.36 -21.41 -7.37
N ARG A 219 15.19 -21.46 -6.73
CA ARG A 219 14.85 -20.61 -5.59
C ARG A 219 15.23 -21.20 -4.25
N SER A 220 15.30 -22.52 -4.13
CA SER A 220 15.89 -23.19 -2.97
C SER A 220 17.39 -22.92 -2.78
N LEU A 221 18.08 -22.38 -3.79
CA LEU A 221 19.49 -21.98 -3.69
C LEU A 221 19.70 -20.55 -3.14
N TYR A 222 18.65 -19.74 -3.03
CA TYR A 222 18.72 -18.36 -2.55
C TYR A 222 18.02 -18.14 -1.20
N VAL A 223 17.49 -19.21 -0.60
CA VAL A 223 16.85 -19.25 0.71
C VAL A 223 17.64 -20.22 1.57
#